data_AF-A0A973PCP8-F1
#
_entry.id   AF-A0A973PCP8-F1
#
_cell.length_a   1.000
_cell.length_b   1.000
_cell.length_c   1.000
_cell.angle_alpha   90.00
_cell.angle_beta   90.00
_cell.angle_gamma   90.00
#
_symmetry.space_group_name_H-M   'P 1'
#
loop_
_entity.id
_entity.type
_entity.pdbx_description
1 polymer ?
#
loop_
_entity_poly.entity_id
_entity_poly.type
_entity_poly.pdbx_seq_one_letter_code
_entity_poly.pdbx_strand_id
1 'polypeptide(L)'
;MFVGPFGKMVDELDQYTEGSKVGVLVTLLSAFSSAIGHLPGVGTGKGSMPLTFWPVLVGPTGMGRKGTATGIAMKVVAAGMGDFTEHSVVYGCPATGLGFASELSER
;
A
#
# COMPACT_ATOMS: atom_id res chain seq x y z
N MET A 1 -16.72 -8.60 -4.92
CA MET A 1 -15.86 -9.71 -4.45
C MET A 1 -14.53 -9.56 -5.15
N PHE A 2 -13.43 -9.57 -4.40
CA PHE A 2 -12.08 -9.54 -4.98
C PHE A 2 -11.56 -10.97 -5.15
N VAL A 3 -10.64 -11.18 -6.09
CA VAL A 3 -10.15 -12.52 -6.45
C VAL A 3 -8.65 -12.64 -6.20
N GLY A 4 -8.15 -13.87 -6.15
CA GLY A 4 -6.74 -14.18 -5.92
C GLY A 4 -6.29 -14.08 -4.46
N PRO A 5 -4.98 -14.21 -4.19
CA PRO A 5 -4.45 -14.23 -2.83
C PRO A 5 -4.81 -12.99 -2.01
N PHE A 6 -4.62 -11.79 -2.58
CA PHE A 6 -4.99 -10.54 -1.90
C PHE A 6 -6.50 -10.39 -1.72
N GLY A 7 -7.31 -10.89 -2.65
CA GLY A 7 -8.78 -10.90 -2.47
C GLY A 7 -9.21 -11.74 -1.28
N LYS A 8 -8.62 -12.94 -1.12
CA LYS A 8 -8.87 -13.80 0.05
C LYS A 8 -8.41 -13.14 1.35
N MET A 9 -7.25 -12.48 1.35
CA MET A 9 -6.79 -11.73 2.52
C MET A 9 -7.76 -10.61 2.90
N VAL A 10 -8.27 -9.85 1.92
CA VAL A 10 -9.23 -8.78 2.18
C VAL A 10 -10.53 -9.31 2.78
N ASP A 11 -11.04 -10.42 2.27
CA ASP A 11 -12.25 -11.04 2.83
C ASP A 11 -12.03 -11.58 4.25
N GLU A 12 -10.85 -12.12 4.55
CA GLU A 12 -10.50 -12.54 5.92
C GLU A 12 -10.36 -11.36 6.88
N LEU A 13 -9.78 -10.25 6.41
CA LEU A 13 -9.54 -9.05 7.21
C LEU A 13 -10.80 -8.22 7.48
N ASP A 14 -11.84 -8.38 6.66
CA ASP A 14 -13.08 -7.60 6.72
C ASP A 14 -13.75 -7.66 8.10
N GLN A 15 -13.75 -8.83 8.74
CA GLN A 15 -14.35 -9.00 10.06
C GLN A 15 -13.60 -8.23 11.18
N TYR A 16 -12.36 -7.79 10.94
CA TYR A 16 -11.51 -7.11 11.92
C TYR A 16 -11.39 -5.61 11.67
N THR A 17 -12.09 -5.06 10.68
CA THR A 17 -12.00 -3.64 10.33
C THR A 17 -13.34 -3.09 9.91
N GLU A 18 -13.58 -1.85 10.30
CA GLU A 18 -14.69 -1.06 9.75
C GLU A 18 -14.28 -0.29 8.49
N GLY A 19 -13.01 -0.40 8.09
CA GLY A 19 -12.46 0.21 6.89
C GLY A 19 -12.96 -0.46 5.62
N SER A 20 -12.99 0.28 4.52
CA SER A 20 -13.45 -0.29 3.25
C SER A 20 -12.53 -1.39 2.73
N LYS A 21 -13.11 -2.50 2.27
CA LYS A 21 -12.39 -3.60 1.59
C LYS A 21 -11.47 -3.12 0.47
N VAL A 22 -11.90 -2.11 -0.30
CA VAL A 22 -11.06 -1.56 -1.38
C VAL A 22 -9.82 -0.87 -0.81
N GLY A 23 -9.95 -0.18 0.33
CA GLY A 23 -8.83 0.45 1.03
C GLY A 23 -7.79 -0.57 1.47
N VAL A 24 -8.25 -1.68 2.06
CA VAL A 24 -7.38 -2.79 2.45
C VAL A 24 -6.65 -3.37 1.24
N LEU A 25 -7.38 -3.64 0.15
CA LEU A 25 -6.80 -4.19 -1.08
C LEU A 25 -5.72 -3.29 -1.68
N VAL A 26 -6.01 -2.00 -1.84
CA VAL A 26 -5.06 -1.08 -2.49
C VAL A 26 -3.82 -0.86 -1.64
N THR A 27 -3.93 -0.86 -0.30
CA THR A 27 -2.78 -0.80 0.59
C THR A 27 -1.91 -2.05 0.46
N LEU A 28 -2.51 -3.25 0.47
CA LEU A 28 -1.77 -4.51 0.30
C LEU A 28 -1.02 -4.55 -1.03
N LEU A 29 -1.69 -4.20 -2.14
CA LEU A 29 -1.08 -4.18 -3.47
C LEU A 29 0.03 -3.14 -3.59
N SER A 30 -0.13 -1.97 -2.97
CA SER A 30 0.88 -0.91 -3.01
C SER A 30 2.14 -1.30 -2.25
N ALA A 31 1.98 -1.83 -1.03
CA ALA A 31 3.10 -2.33 -0.25
C ALA A 31 3.84 -3.47 -0.96
N PHE A 32 3.10 -4.44 -1.49
CA PHE A 32 3.68 -5.57 -2.22
C PHE A 32 4.41 -5.13 -3.49
N SER A 33 3.81 -4.23 -4.26
CA SER A 33 4.42 -3.67 -5.48
C SER A 33 5.73 -2.94 -5.16
N SER A 34 5.74 -2.13 -4.09
CA SER A 34 6.94 -1.45 -3.62
C SER A 34 8.03 -2.43 -3.15
N ALA A 35 7.64 -3.48 -2.41
CA ALA A 35 8.57 -4.48 -1.89
C ALA A 35 9.27 -5.30 -3.00
N ILE A 36 8.56 -5.63 -4.08
CA ILE A 36 9.15 -6.36 -5.21
C ILE A 36 9.98 -5.43 -6.13
N GLY A 37 9.64 -4.15 -6.17
CA GLY A 37 10.33 -3.17 -7.01
C GLY A 37 10.14 -3.42 -8.50
N HIS A 38 11.20 -3.23 -9.28
CA HIS A 38 11.16 -3.24 -10.75
C HIS A 38 11.32 -4.64 -11.38
N LEU A 39 11.29 -5.70 -10.57
CA LEU A 39 11.57 -7.06 -11.03
C LEU A 39 10.50 -7.61 -11.99
N PRO A 40 9.21 -7.69 -11.62
CA PRO A 40 8.15 -8.09 -12.52
C PRO A 40 7.76 -6.89 -13.39
N GLY A 41 7.89 -7.08 -14.70
CA GLY A 41 7.44 -6.11 -15.68
C GLY A 41 6.74 -6.78 -16.84
N VAL A 42 5.91 -6.01 -17.53
CA VAL A 42 5.22 -6.46 -18.74
C VAL A 42 6.00 -5.96 -19.94
N GLY A 43 6.32 -6.89 -20.84
CA GLY A 43 6.90 -6.55 -22.14
C GLY A 43 5.97 -5.64 -22.92
N THR A 44 6.49 -4.49 -23.31
CA THR A 44 5.89 -3.53 -24.23
C THR A 44 6.67 -3.56 -25.53
N GLY A 45 6.08 -3.08 -26.63
CA GLY A 45 6.74 -3.09 -27.94
C GLY A 45 8.09 -2.35 -28.02
N LYS A 46 8.50 -1.60 -26.98
CA LYS A 46 9.78 -0.87 -26.90
C LYS A 46 10.57 -1.11 -25.60
N GLY A 47 10.20 -2.07 -24.75
CA GLY A 47 10.89 -2.33 -23.47
C GLY A 47 10.01 -3.01 -22.43
N SER A 48 10.42 -3.08 -21.17
CA SER A 48 9.58 -3.61 -20.07
C SER A 48 9.03 -2.47 -19.22
N MET A 49 7.74 -2.52 -18.88
CA MET A 49 7.14 -1.63 -17.88
C MET A 49 7.03 -2.36 -16.54
N PRO A 50 7.62 -1.84 -15.46
CA PRO A 50 7.51 -2.44 -14.13
C PRO A 50 6.04 -2.42 -13.67
N LEU A 51 5.63 -3.46 -12.93
CA LEU A 51 4.30 -3.55 -12.34
C LEU A 51 4.21 -2.72 -11.06
N THR A 52 4.43 -1.41 -11.18
CA THR A 52 4.39 -0.50 -10.04
C THR A 52 2.98 0.02 -9.76
N PHE A 53 2.57 0.02 -8.49
CA PHE A 53 1.23 0.41 -8.06
C PHE A 53 1.27 1.49 -6.97
N TRP A 54 0.89 2.71 -7.36
CA TRP A 54 0.91 3.91 -6.50
C TRP A 54 -0.49 4.51 -6.34
N PRO A 55 -1.38 3.87 -5.57
CA PRO A 55 -2.74 4.36 -5.36
C PRO A 55 -2.75 5.53 -4.37
N VAL A 56 -3.74 6.42 -4.54
CA VAL A 56 -4.10 7.42 -3.53
C VAL A 56 -5.49 7.09 -3.01
N LEU A 57 -5.60 6.83 -1.70
CA LEU A 57 -6.87 6.53 -1.05
C LEU A 57 -7.57 7.82 -0.60
N VAL A 58 -8.56 8.26 -1.36
CA VAL A 58 -9.34 9.49 -1.08
C VAL A 58 -10.71 9.14 -0.52
N GLY A 59 -11.15 9.90 0.47
CA GLY A 59 -12.51 9.81 1.02
C GLY A 59 -12.75 10.87 2.09
N PRO A 60 -13.97 11.02 2.61
CA PRO A 60 -14.26 11.99 3.66
C PRO A 60 -13.41 11.73 4.91
N THR A 61 -12.97 12.78 5.59
CA THR A 61 -12.23 12.66 6.87
C THR A 61 -13.17 12.16 7.97
N GLY A 62 -12.67 11.27 8.83
CA GLY A 62 -13.47 10.61 9.88
C GLY A 62 -14.39 9.50 9.36
N MET A 63 -15.13 9.73 8.27
CA MET A 63 -16.12 8.76 7.76
C MET A 63 -15.55 7.73 6.79
N GLY A 64 -14.60 8.13 5.94
CA GLY A 64 -14.04 7.22 4.93
C GLY A 64 -13.16 6.09 5.50
N ARG A 65 -12.85 6.15 6.81
CA ARG A 65 -12.07 5.13 7.55
C ARG A 65 -10.80 4.66 6.82
N LYS A 66 -10.22 5.56 6.03
CA LYS A 66 -9.04 5.32 5.19
C LYS A 66 -7.82 4.88 6.01
N GLY A 67 -7.57 5.55 7.14
CA GLY A 67 -6.53 5.15 8.08
C GLY A 67 -6.78 3.77 8.71
N THR A 68 -8.03 3.42 9.01
CA THR A 68 -8.40 2.11 9.55
C THR A 68 -8.16 0.99 8.54
N ALA A 69 -8.52 1.21 7.28
CA ALA A 69 -8.25 0.28 6.19
C ALA A 69 -6.74 0.08 5.96
N THR A 70 -5.97 1.17 5.92
CA THR A 70 -4.51 1.10 5.84
C THR A 70 -3.91 0.37 7.04
N GLY A 71 -4.38 0.66 8.25
CA GLY A 71 -3.82 0.11 9.49
C GLY A 71 -3.94 -1.41 9.58
N ILE A 72 -5.08 -1.99 9.21
CA ILE A 72 -5.23 -3.46 9.23
C ILE A 72 -4.37 -4.14 8.15
N ALA A 73 -4.29 -3.56 6.95
CA ALA A 73 -3.46 -4.07 5.86
C ALA A 73 -1.98 -4.06 6.24
N MET A 74 -1.50 -2.97 6.84
CA MET A 74 -0.09 -2.82 7.22
C MET A 74 0.34 -3.78 8.32
N LYS A 75 -0.58 -4.31 9.15
CA LYS A 75 -0.25 -5.39 10.10
C LYS A 75 0.13 -6.68 9.38
N VAL A 76 -0.56 -7.01 8.28
CA VAL A 76 -0.23 -8.18 7.45
C VAL A 76 1.09 -7.97 6.73
N VAL A 77 1.31 -6.77 6.18
CA VAL A 77 2.57 -6.39 5.53
C VAL A 77 3.74 -6.50 6.50
N ALA A 78 3.62 -5.94 7.72
CA ALA A 78 4.66 -6.01 8.72
C ALA A 78 4.98 -7.45 9.15
N ALA A 79 3.96 -8.30 9.27
CA ALA A 79 4.14 -9.71 9.64
C ALA A 79 4.82 -10.53 8.53
N GLY A 80 4.52 -10.24 7.26
CA GLY A 80 5.06 -11.00 6.11
C GLY A 80 6.35 -10.42 5.50
N MET A 81 6.58 -9.12 5.67
CA MET A 81 7.64 -8.33 5.02
C MET A 81 8.24 -7.33 6.03
N GLY A 82 8.73 -7.85 7.17
CA GLY A 82 9.26 -7.05 8.28
C GLY A 82 10.35 -6.07 7.86
N ASP A 83 11.43 -6.57 7.25
CA ASP A 83 12.58 -5.76 6.80
C ASP A 83 12.14 -4.61 5.86
N PHE A 84 11.22 -4.89 4.93
CA PHE A 84 10.66 -3.87 4.04
C PHE A 84 9.89 -2.81 4.83
N THR A 85 9.11 -3.22 5.83
CA THR A 85 8.29 -2.29 6.62
C THR A 85 9.14 -1.37 7.47
N GLU A 86 10.27 -1.86 7.99
CA GLU A 86 11.20 -1.09 8.79
C GLU A 86 11.96 -0.03 7.97
N HIS A 87 12.43 -0.39 6.78
CA HIS A 87 13.30 0.49 5.99
C HIS A 87 12.58 1.30 4.91
N SER A 88 11.46 0.82 4.39
CA SER A 88 10.83 1.36 3.17
C SER A 88 9.44 1.95 3.38
N VAL A 89 8.94 1.98 4.62
CA VAL A 89 7.67 2.65 4.97
C VAL A 89 7.96 3.87 5.82
N VAL A 90 7.33 4.99 5.45
CA VAL A 90 7.41 6.26 6.18
C VAL A 90 6.01 6.65 6.64
N TYR A 91 5.89 7.02 7.91
CA TYR A 91 4.67 7.58 8.49
C TYR A 91 4.92 9.01 8.93
N GLY A 92 3.85 9.82 9.02
CA GLY A 92 3.97 11.18 9.53
C GLY A 92 4.65 12.17 8.59
N CYS A 93 4.70 11.86 7.28
CA CYS A 93 5.26 12.77 6.30
C CYS A 93 4.63 14.18 6.40
N PRO A 94 5.42 15.25 6.21
CA PRO A 94 4.91 16.62 6.25
C PRO A 94 3.78 16.84 5.25
N ALA A 95 2.81 17.68 5.61
CA ALA A 95 1.66 18.01 4.76
C ALA A 95 2.03 18.87 3.52
N THR A 96 3.31 19.14 3.30
CA THR A 96 3.82 19.93 2.18
C THR A 96 4.70 19.07 1.29
N GLY A 97 4.64 19.30 -0.03
CA GLY A 97 5.47 18.57 -0.99
C GLY A 97 6.98 18.76 -0.75
N LEU A 98 7.39 19.95 -0.30
CA LEU A 98 8.79 20.22 0.06
C LEU A 98 9.23 19.41 1.28
N GLY A 99 8.40 19.36 2.33
CA GLY A 99 8.72 18.57 3.52
C GLY A 99 8.75 17.07 3.22
N PHE A 100 7.84 16.59 2.36
CA PHE A 100 7.89 15.20 1.88
C PHE A 100 9.17 14.87 1.10
N ALA A 101 9.59 15.75 0.19
CA ALA A 101 10.82 15.56 -0.57
C ALA A 101 12.07 15.61 0.33
N SER A 102 12.09 16.49 1.33
CA SER A 102 13.18 16.58 2.31
C SER A 102 13.32 15.28 3.11
N GLU A 103 12.21 14.77 3.65
CA GLU A 103 12.18 13.52 4.42
C GLU A 103 12.71 12.33 3.61
N LEU A 104 12.37 12.26 2.32
CA LEU A 104 12.86 11.20 1.43
C LEU A 104 14.33 11.35 1.05
N SER A 105 14.89 12.56 1.07
CA SER A 105 16.29 12.81 0.70
C SER A 105 17.29 12.45 1.79
N GLU A 106 16.83 12.36 3.04
CA GLU A 106 17.65 12.05 4.21
C GLU A 106 17.77 10.53 4.50
N ARG A 107 17.13 9.69 3.67
CA ARG A 107 17.15 8.22 3.76
C ARG A 107 17.92 7.60 2.60
#